data_AF-A0AB39Z4A6-F1
#
_entry.id   AF-A0AB39Z4A6-F1
#
_cell.length_a   1.000
_cell.length_b   1.000
_cell.length_c   1.000
_cell.angle_alpha   90.00
_cell.angle_beta   90.00
_cell.angle_gamma   90.00
#
_symmetry.space_group_name_H-M   'P 1'
#
loop_
_entity.id
_entity.type
_entity.pdbx_description
1 polymer ?
#
loop_
_entity_poly.entity_id
_entity_poly.type
_entity_poly.pdbx_seq_one_letter_code
_entity_poly.pdbx_strand_id
1 'polypeptide(L)'
;MGRLPLCLLILVGAICFGHGYEVPEAQVRVFYPKGFEVSIPDAEGISLFAFHGKLNEEFDGLEAGQWARDIPTAKRGRWTFRDRETKLNQGDTLYFWTYVVYNGLGYRQDEGAHVVTSYDNQRS
;
A
#
# COMPACT_ATOMS: atom_id res chain seq x y z
N MET A 1 -1.30 -52.93 20.08
CA MET A 1 -1.31 -51.50 20.45
C MET A 1 0.00 -50.89 19.96
N GLY A 2 0.00 -50.36 18.74
CA GLY A 2 1.21 -49.87 18.08
C GLY A 2 1.69 -48.56 18.67
N ARG A 3 2.96 -48.50 19.08
CA ARG A 3 3.62 -47.26 19.52
C ARG A 3 3.92 -46.43 18.27
N LEU A 4 3.10 -45.40 18.00
CA LEU A 4 3.46 -44.38 17.02
C LEU A 4 4.79 -43.75 17.47
N PRO A 5 5.84 -43.70 16.63
CA PRO A 5 7.11 -43.08 17.02
C PRO A 5 6.89 -41.57 17.23
N LEU A 6 7.24 -41.09 18.43
CA LEU A 6 7.16 -39.70 18.87
C LEU A 6 7.76 -38.70 17.86
N CYS A 7 8.69 -39.15 17.01
CA CYS A 7 9.27 -38.38 15.92
C CYS A 7 8.26 -37.91 14.85
N LEU A 8 7.16 -38.65 14.62
CA LEU A 8 6.15 -38.26 13.63
C LEU A 8 5.30 -37.07 14.11
N LEU A 9 5.14 -36.90 15.43
CA LEU A 9 4.41 -35.78 16.04
C LEU A 9 5.21 -34.48 16.01
N ILE A 10 6.55 -34.55 16.08
CA ILE A 10 7.44 -33.38 16.03
C ILE A 10 7.50 -32.79 14.61
N LEU A 11 7.42 -33.62 13.57
CA LEU A 11 7.43 -33.15 12.17
C LEU A 11 6.16 -32.38 11.78
N VAL A 12 5.01 -32.71 12.40
CA VAL A 12 3.71 -32.06 12.11
C VAL A 12 3.60 -30.68 12.77
N GLY A 13 4.32 -30.43 13.87
CA GLY A 13 4.33 -29.14 14.57
C GLY A 13 5.22 -28.07 13.93
N ALA A 14 6.09 -28.44 12.99
CA ALA A 14 7.07 -27.53 12.37
C ALA A 14 6.57 -26.83 11.09
N ILE A 15 5.31 -27.05 10.70
CA ILE A 15 4.66 -26.25 9.64
C ILE A 15 4.17 -24.94 10.27
N CYS A 16 5.11 -24.15 10.80
CA CYS A 16 4.86 -22.74 11.01
C CYS A 16 4.74 -22.13 9.61
N PHE A 17 3.51 -21.89 9.17
CA PHE A 17 3.23 -21.09 7.98
C PHE A 17 3.90 -19.72 8.17
N GLY A 18 5.10 -19.56 7.61
CA GLY A 18 5.74 -18.26 7.48
C GLY A 18 4.93 -17.47 6.47
N HIS A 19 3.95 -16.71 6.94
CA HIS A 19 3.33 -15.69 6.11
C HIS A 19 4.40 -14.66 5.79
N GLY A 20 4.80 -14.58 4.52
CA GLY A 20 5.62 -13.48 4.03
C GLY A 20 4.91 -12.15 4.28
N TYR A 21 5.68 -11.07 4.37
CA TYR A 21 5.08 -9.75 4.49
C TYR A 21 4.23 -9.43 3.24
N GLU A 22 3.01 -8.95 3.48
CA GLU A 22 2.12 -8.44 2.45
C GLU A 22 1.99 -6.92 2.61
N VAL A 23 2.09 -6.18 1.51
CA VAL A 23 1.91 -4.72 1.55
C VAL A 23 0.44 -4.41 1.85
N PRO A 24 0.16 -3.56 2.86
CA PRO A 24 -1.19 -3.11 3.10
C PRO A 24 -1.75 -2.36 1.88
N GLU A 25 -3.04 -2.56 1.58
CA GLU A 25 -3.71 -1.72 0.59
C GLU A 25 -3.62 -0.24 0.97
N ALA A 26 -3.22 0.58 0.02
CA ALA A 26 -3.08 2.01 0.23
C ALA A 26 -4.45 2.69 0.37
N GLN A 27 -4.59 3.50 1.42
CA GLN A 27 -5.74 4.37 1.60
C GLN A 27 -5.56 5.64 0.77
N VAL A 28 -6.51 5.92 -0.11
CA VAL A 28 -6.63 7.19 -0.83
C VAL A 28 -7.64 8.09 -0.12
N ARG A 29 -7.25 9.33 0.13
CA ARG A 29 -8.10 10.39 0.69
C ARG A 29 -8.10 11.57 -0.24
N VAL A 30 -9.28 12.09 -0.58
CA VAL A 30 -9.44 13.14 -1.59
C VAL A 30 -10.04 14.38 -0.94
N PHE A 31 -9.45 15.55 -1.19
CA PHE A 31 -9.83 16.78 -0.51
C PHE A 31 -10.42 17.81 -1.46
N TYR A 32 -11.40 18.56 -0.97
CA TYR A 32 -11.96 19.73 -1.65
C TYR A 32 -11.32 21.02 -1.12
N PRO A 33 -11.00 22.02 -1.96
CA PRO A 33 -11.19 22.06 -3.42
C PRO A 33 -10.07 21.39 -4.24
N LYS A 34 -9.01 20.92 -3.58
CA LYS A 34 -7.85 20.29 -4.22
C LYS A 34 -7.02 19.50 -3.22
N GLY A 35 -6.17 18.64 -3.76
CA GLY A 35 -5.23 17.80 -3.05
C GLY A 35 -5.78 16.41 -2.74
N PHE A 36 -4.85 15.47 -2.57
CA PHE A 36 -5.14 14.11 -2.13
C PHE A 36 -3.95 13.54 -1.35
N GLU A 37 -4.23 12.53 -0.55
CA GLU A 37 -3.22 11.76 0.18
C GLU A 37 -3.35 10.28 -0.20
N VAL A 38 -2.21 9.60 -0.33
CA VAL A 38 -2.14 8.14 -0.44
C VAL A 38 -1.24 7.64 0.66
N SER A 39 -1.74 6.69 1.45
CA SER A 39 -1.00 6.26 2.63
C SER A 39 -1.22 4.81 3.02
N ILE A 40 -0.20 4.22 3.64
CA ILE A 40 -0.27 2.93 4.33
C ILE A 40 -0.01 3.13 5.83
N PRO A 41 -0.52 2.24 6.70
CA PRO A 41 -0.12 2.24 8.10
C PRO A 41 1.39 1.97 8.21
N ASP A 42 2.02 2.57 9.22
CA ASP A 42 3.38 2.25 9.61
C ASP A 42 3.43 0.89 10.33
N ALA A 43 4.54 0.19 10.19
CA ALA A 43 4.80 -1.08 10.85
C ALA A 43 6.31 -1.24 11.08
N GLU A 44 6.67 -1.91 12.17
CA GLU A 44 8.07 -2.22 12.45
C GLU A 44 8.69 -3.00 11.29
N GLY A 45 9.86 -2.54 10.82
CA GLY A 45 10.57 -3.13 9.68
C GLY A 45 10.38 -2.39 8.37
N ILE A 46 9.38 -1.51 8.24
CA ILE A 46 9.27 -0.64 7.06
C ILE A 46 10.34 0.46 7.14
N SER A 47 11.11 0.62 6.05
CA SER A 47 12.14 1.65 5.93
C SER A 47 11.92 2.63 4.78
N LEU A 48 11.02 2.30 3.84
CA LEU A 48 10.65 3.18 2.73
C LEU A 48 9.26 2.83 2.21
N PHE A 49 8.52 3.86 1.80
CA PHE A 49 7.31 3.75 1.01
C PHE A 49 7.47 4.59 -0.26
N ALA A 50 7.09 4.08 -1.42
CA ALA A 50 7.02 4.83 -2.66
C ALA A 50 5.62 4.76 -3.26
N PHE A 51 5.20 5.87 -3.83
CA PHE A 51 3.92 6.00 -4.53
C PHE A 51 4.14 6.38 -5.99
N HIS A 52 3.49 5.64 -6.87
CA HIS A 52 3.45 5.87 -8.31
C HIS A 52 2.01 5.92 -8.78
N GLY A 53 1.60 7.01 -9.43
CA GLY A 53 0.19 7.21 -9.80
C GLY A 53 -0.02 7.93 -11.14
N LYS A 54 -1.17 7.67 -11.75
CA LYS A 54 -1.70 8.32 -12.95
C LYS A 54 -3.18 8.64 -12.74
N LEU A 55 -3.63 9.77 -13.28
CA LEU A 55 -5.04 10.17 -13.29
C LEU A 55 -5.69 9.78 -14.61
N ASN A 56 -6.79 9.01 -14.55
CA ASN A 56 -7.61 8.59 -15.68
C ASN A 56 -6.84 7.84 -16.80
N GLU A 57 -5.71 7.23 -16.44
CA GLU A 57 -4.87 6.46 -17.36
C GLU A 57 -4.29 5.26 -16.60
N GLU A 58 -4.44 4.06 -17.16
CA GLU A 58 -3.87 2.83 -16.61
C GLU A 58 -2.35 2.76 -16.80
N PHE A 59 -1.70 1.89 -16.05
CA PHE A 59 -0.27 1.63 -16.18
C PHE A 59 0.00 0.48 -17.15
N ASP A 60 1.06 0.59 -17.95
CA ASP A 60 1.68 -0.55 -18.63
C ASP A 60 2.92 -1.00 -17.82
N GLY A 61 2.68 -1.90 -16.87
CA GLY A 61 3.72 -2.38 -15.95
C GLY A 61 4.11 -1.35 -14.88
N LEU A 62 5.41 -1.27 -14.55
CA LEU A 62 5.95 -0.48 -13.44
C LEU A 62 6.54 0.85 -13.90
N GLU A 63 5.82 1.58 -14.74
CA GLU A 63 6.20 2.95 -15.12
C GLU A 63 6.21 3.89 -13.92
N ALA A 64 6.92 5.01 -14.04
CA ALA A 64 6.96 6.02 -12.99
C ALA A 64 5.59 6.69 -12.74
N GLY A 65 4.79 6.91 -13.79
CA GLY A 65 3.52 7.64 -13.71
C GLY A 65 3.67 9.17 -13.63
N GLN A 66 2.55 9.86 -13.45
CA GLN A 66 2.49 11.32 -13.28
C GLN A 66 3.03 11.76 -11.91
N TRP A 67 2.74 10.98 -10.87
CA TRP A 67 3.35 11.12 -9.55
C TRP A 67 4.29 9.94 -9.33
N ALA A 68 5.53 10.24 -8.94
CA ALA A 68 6.56 9.25 -8.61
C ALA A 68 7.41 9.81 -7.46
N ARG A 69 7.18 9.31 -6.24
CA ARG A 69 7.84 9.84 -5.04
C ARG A 69 8.14 8.76 -4.01
N ASP A 70 9.36 8.83 -3.48
CA ASP A 70 9.77 8.13 -2.26
C ASP A 70 9.40 8.95 -1.03
N ILE A 71 8.95 8.26 0.00
CA ILE A 71 8.59 8.77 1.31
C ILE A 71 9.53 8.03 2.28
N PRO A 72 10.62 8.68 2.75
CA PRO A 72 11.66 8.01 3.52
C PRO A 72 11.36 7.94 5.02
N THR A 73 10.23 8.49 5.49
CA THR A 73 9.90 8.50 6.91
C THR A 73 8.39 8.54 7.13
N ALA A 74 7.90 7.69 8.03
CA ALA A 74 6.54 7.75 8.53
C ALA A 74 6.30 8.97 9.43
N LYS A 75 5.08 9.49 9.43
CA LYS A 75 4.65 10.55 10.34
C LYS A 75 3.30 10.17 10.92
N ARG A 76 3.19 10.23 12.26
CA ARG A 76 1.94 9.92 12.98
C ARG A 76 1.39 8.53 12.64
N GLY A 77 2.28 7.53 12.60
CA GLY A 77 1.94 6.12 12.37
C GLY A 77 1.54 5.78 10.92
N ARG A 78 1.88 6.63 9.94
CA ARG A 78 1.58 6.38 8.52
C ARG A 78 2.71 6.84 7.62
N TRP A 79 2.88 6.13 6.51
CA TRP A 79 3.68 6.58 5.37
C TRP A 79 2.74 7.25 4.38
N THR A 80 2.96 8.52 4.05
CA THR A 80 1.98 9.32 3.31
C THR A 80 2.63 10.10 2.18
N PHE A 81 2.23 9.80 0.95
CA PHE A 81 2.34 10.71 -0.16
C PHE A 81 1.24 11.77 -0.07
N ARG A 82 1.57 13.03 -0.39
CA ARG A 82 0.60 14.13 -0.38
C ARG A 82 0.81 15.07 -1.55
N ASP A 83 -0.24 15.25 -2.33
CA ASP A 83 -0.39 16.33 -3.31
C ASP A 83 -1.35 17.39 -2.75
N ARG A 84 -1.03 18.67 -2.90
CA ARG A 84 -1.85 19.80 -2.42
C ARG A 84 -2.48 20.64 -3.52
N GLU A 85 -2.16 20.34 -4.77
CA GLU A 85 -2.45 21.19 -5.92
C GLU A 85 -3.46 20.56 -6.87
N THR A 86 -3.41 19.24 -7.05
CA THR A 86 -4.26 18.52 -8.00
C THR A 86 -5.73 18.61 -7.61
N LYS A 87 -6.55 19.06 -8.54
CA LYS A 87 -8.01 19.06 -8.41
C LYS A 87 -8.54 17.75 -8.96
N LEU A 88 -9.17 16.95 -8.11
CA LEU A 88 -9.84 15.72 -8.50
C LEU A 88 -11.36 15.93 -8.49
N ASN A 89 -12.02 15.51 -9.57
CA ASN A 89 -13.46 15.59 -9.74
C ASN A 89 -14.10 14.24 -9.41
N GLN A 90 -15.38 14.25 -9.04
CA GLN A 90 -16.13 13.00 -8.92
C GLN A 90 -16.17 12.28 -10.28
N GLY A 91 -15.92 10.97 -10.26
CA GLY A 91 -15.79 10.13 -11.45
C GLY A 91 -14.37 9.99 -11.98
N ASP A 92 -13.43 10.84 -11.56
CA ASP A 92 -12.01 10.62 -11.85
C ASP A 92 -11.53 9.31 -11.19
N THR A 93 -10.60 8.61 -11.84
CA THR A 93 -9.96 7.40 -11.33
C THR A 93 -8.47 7.63 -11.17
N LEU A 94 -7.97 7.44 -9.94
CA LEU A 94 -6.54 7.39 -9.65
C LEU A 94 -6.08 5.94 -9.80
N TYR A 95 -5.29 5.66 -10.83
CA TYR A 95 -4.58 4.39 -10.99
C TYR A 95 -3.20 4.50 -10.35
N PHE A 96 -2.73 3.46 -9.67
CA PHE A 96 -1.47 3.50 -8.95
C PHE A 96 -0.89 2.12 -8.65
N TRP A 97 0.40 2.12 -8.35
CA TRP A 97 1.07 1.04 -7.64
C TRP A 97 1.92 1.63 -6.51
N THR A 98 2.15 0.84 -5.47
CA THR A 98 3.00 1.25 -4.35
C THR A 98 4.13 0.28 -4.11
N TYR A 99 5.21 0.76 -3.51
CA TYR A 99 6.35 -0.06 -3.13
C TYR A 99 6.73 0.20 -1.68
N VAL A 100 7.08 -0.87 -0.98
CA VAL A 100 7.50 -0.84 0.42
C VAL A 100 8.81 -1.59 0.54
N VAL A 101 9.79 -0.98 1.20
CA VAL A 101 10.96 -1.72 1.70
C VAL A 101 10.65 -2.18 3.12
N TYR A 102 10.48 -3.49 3.30
CA TYR A 102 10.24 -4.14 4.58
C TYR A 102 11.40 -5.07 4.91
N ASN A 103 12.10 -4.82 6.01
CA ASN A 103 13.30 -5.56 6.43
C ASN A 103 14.34 -5.73 5.30
N GLY A 104 14.52 -4.69 4.49
CA GLY A 104 15.47 -4.65 3.38
C GLY A 104 14.97 -5.32 2.08
N LEU A 105 13.76 -5.89 2.07
CA LEU A 105 13.15 -6.51 0.89
C LEU A 105 12.03 -5.65 0.33
N GLY A 106 11.90 -5.66 -0.99
CA GLY A 106 10.89 -4.91 -1.73
C GLY A 106 9.58 -5.67 -1.88
N TYR A 107 8.47 -5.01 -1.58
CA TYR A 107 7.13 -5.54 -1.78
C TYR A 107 6.24 -4.47 -2.44
N ARG A 108 5.18 -4.89 -3.13
CA ARG A 108 4.30 -3.97 -3.85
C ARG A 108 2.83 -4.24 -3.59
N GLN A 109 2.05 -3.18 -3.73
CA GLN A 109 0.67 -3.27 -4.18
C GLN A 109 0.65 -2.90 -5.66
N ASP A 110 0.31 -3.85 -6.51
CA ASP A 110 0.11 -3.64 -7.95
C ASP A 110 -1.38 -3.38 -8.25
N GLU A 111 -1.70 -2.84 -9.43
CA GLU A 111 -3.07 -2.65 -9.94
C GLU A 111 -4.04 -1.87 -9.03
N GLY A 112 -3.54 -0.93 -8.23
CA GLY A 112 -4.36 -0.06 -7.41
C GLY A 112 -5.23 0.88 -8.26
N ALA A 113 -6.52 0.98 -7.93
CA ALA A 113 -7.44 1.91 -8.57
C ALA A 113 -8.41 2.51 -7.54
N HIS A 114 -8.59 3.83 -7.59
CA HIS A 114 -9.52 4.55 -6.72
C HIS A 114 -10.38 5.54 -7.51
N VAL A 115 -11.68 5.25 -7.59
CA VAL A 115 -12.67 6.17 -8.18
C VAL A 115 -13.09 7.20 -7.15
N VAL A 116 -12.96 8.47 -7.51
CA VAL A 116 -13.36 9.60 -6.66
C VAL A 116 -14.87 9.68 -6.62
N THR A 117 -15.44 9.34 -5.46
CA THR A 117 -16.89 9.38 -5.22
C THR A 117 -17.30 10.43 -4.19
N SER A 118 -16.38 10.88 -3.35
CA SER A 118 -16.63 11.87 -2.29
C SER A 118 -15.34 12.57 -1.85
N TYR A 119 -15.48 13.66 -1.10
CA TYR A 119 -14.36 14.40 -0.51
C TYR A 119 -14.31 14.19 1.01
N ASP A 120 -13.14 13.84 1.54
CA ASP A 120 -12.92 13.52 2.95
C ASP A 120 -13.29 14.66 3.90
N ASN A 121 -12.98 15.91 3.52
CA ASN A 121 -13.20 17.08 4.36
C ASN A 121 -14.61 17.70 4.23
N GLN A 122 -15.49 17.08 3.45
CA GLN A 122 -16.89 17.50 3.33
C GLN A 122 -17.89 16.50 3.93
N ARG A 123 -17.40 15.43 4.56
CA ARG A 123 -18.25 14.56 5.38
C ARG A 123 -18.58 15.29 6.69
N SER A 124 -19.81 15.79 6.77
CA SER A 124 -20.47 16.31 7.99
C SER A 124 -20.99 15.16 8.86
#